data_AF-A0A353BKZ4-F1
#
_entry.id   AF-A0A353BKZ4-F1
#
_cell.length_a   1.000
_cell.length_b   1.000
_cell.length_c   1.000
_cell.angle_alpha   90.00
_cell.angle_beta   90.00
_cell.angle_gamma   90.00
#
_symmetry.space_group_name_H-M   'P 1'
#
loop_
_entity.id
_entity.type
_entity.pdbx_description
1 polymer ?
#
loop_
_entity_poly.entity_id
_entity_poly.type
_entity_poly.pdbx_seq_one_letter_code
_entity_poly.pdbx_strand_id
1 'polypeptide(L)'
;MTDFYVYILSNHSRTLYTGVTNSLERRLAEHRAKAIPGFTRKYNLTKLIYAERFACVKDAISREKQIKGWTRAKKIKLIESVNPGWKDISID
;
A
#
# COMPACT_ATOMS: atom_id res chain seq x y z
N MET A 1 -14.78 16.37 3.32
CA MET A 1 -14.54 15.51 2.15
C MET A 1 -13.82 14.26 2.64
N THR A 2 -14.22 13.07 2.16
CA THR A 2 -13.59 11.81 2.56
C THR A 2 -12.45 11.50 1.60
N ASP A 3 -11.22 11.45 2.11
CA ASP A 3 -10.05 11.06 1.31
C ASP A 3 -9.98 9.54 1.16
N PHE A 4 -9.54 9.09 -0.01
CA PHE A 4 -9.26 7.69 -0.33
C PHE A 4 -7.78 7.52 -0.64
N TYR A 5 -7.21 6.37 -0.28
CA TYR A 5 -5.80 6.09 -0.41
C TYR A 5 -5.60 4.78 -1.16
N VAL A 6 -4.76 4.81 -2.19
CA VAL A 6 -4.13 3.61 -2.73
C VAL A 6 -2.77 3.46 -2.07
N TYR A 7 -2.47 2.28 -1.56
CA TYR A 7 -1.25 2.04 -0.79
C TYR A 7 -0.55 0.74 -1.22
N ILE A 8 0.75 0.68 -0.99
CA ILE A 8 1.55 -0.54 -1.13
C ILE A 8 2.25 -0.86 0.18
N LEU A 9 2.01 -2.06 0.69
CA LEU A 9 2.72 -2.62 1.83
C LEU A 9 3.80 -3.59 1.39
N SER A 10 4.84 -3.68 2.21
CA SER A 10 5.91 -4.64 2.02
C SER A 10 6.49 -5.18 3.34
N ASN A 11 7.52 -6.01 3.18
CA ASN A 11 8.34 -6.62 4.23
C ASN A 11 9.80 -6.62 3.79
N HIS A 12 10.70 -7.17 4.61
CA HIS A 12 12.13 -7.26 4.28
C HIS A 12 12.42 -8.04 2.99
N SER A 13 11.58 -9.02 2.65
CA SER A 13 11.67 -9.81 1.40
C SER A 13 11.11 -9.11 0.17
N ARG A 14 10.70 -7.83 0.29
CA ARG A 14 10.10 -7.02 -0.78
C ARG A 14 8.86 -7.65 -1.42
N THR A 15 8.10 -8.45 -0.66
CA THR A 15 6.76 -8.91 -1.08
C THR A 15 5.85 -7.69 -1.17
N LEU A 16 5.02 -7.58 -2.20
CA LEU A 16 4.18 -6.39 -2.42
C LEU A 16 2.70 -6.74 -2.24
N TYR A 17 1.99 -5.89 -1.51
CA TYR A 17 0.54 -5.92 -1.41
C TYR A 17 -0.02 -4.55 -1.74
N THR A 18 -0.99 -4.48 -2.67
CA THR A 18 -1.65 -3.23 -3.07
C THR A 18 -3.09 -3.25 -2.58
N GLY A 19 -3.52 -2.16 -1.94
CA GLY A 19 -4.88 -2.02 -1.44
C GLY A 19 -5.41 -0.60 -1.56
N VAL A 20 -6.71 -0.45 -1.28
CA VAL A 20 -7.40 0.83 -1.16
C VAL A 20 -8.10 0.96 0.20
N THR A 21 -8.13 2.17 0.78
CA THR A 21 -8.84 2.46 2.03
C THR A 21 -9.27 3.92 2.10
N ASN A 22 -10.31 4.23 2.88
CA ASN A 22 -10.70 5.60 3.23
C ASN A 22 -10.04 6.10 4.54
N SER A 23 -9.29 5.23 5.22
CA SER A 23 -8.49 5.57 6.40
C SER A 23 -7.20 4.74 6.36
N LEU A 24 -6.09 5.41 6.04
CA LEU A 24 -4.79 4.75 5.93
C LEU A 24 -4.28 4.33 7.30
N GLU A 25 -4.38 5.21 8.30
CA GLU A 25 -3.98 4.95 9.68
C GLU A 25 -4.65 3.70 10.26
N ARG A 26 -5.99 3.62 10.23
CA ARG A 26 -6.74 2.45 10.70
C ARG A 26 -6.28 1.17 10.01
N ARG A 27 -6.10 1.23 8.70
CA ARG A 27 -5.70 0.07 7.91
C ARG A 27 -4.28 -0.40 8.25
N LEU A 28 -3.35 0.53 8.48
CA LEU A 28 -2.01 0.19 8.94
C LEU A 28 -2.03 -0.46 10.33
N ALA A 29 -2.84 0.08 11.25
CA ALA A 29 -3.02 -0.50 12.58
C ALA A 29 -3.55 -1.94 12.50
N GLU A 30 -4.56 -2.20 11.67
CA GLU A 30 -5.10 -3.56 11.43
C GLU A 30 -4.03 -4.54 10.92
N HIS A 31 -3.20 -4.10 9.96
CA HIS A 31 -2.12 -4.93 9.42
C HIS A 31 -1.02 -5.20 10.44
N ARG A 32 -0.61 -4.20 11.21
CA ARG A 32 0.40 -4.31 12.29
C ARG A 32 -0.07 -5.21 13.43
N ALA A 33 -1.34 -5.06 13.83
CA ALA A 33 -1.98 -5.90 14.83
C ALA A 33 -2.29 -7.32 14.32
N LYS A 34 -2.11 -7.59 13.01
CA LYS A 34 -2.47 -8.84 12.35
C LYS A 34 -3.94 -9.22 12.59
N ALA A 35 -4.80 -8.21 12.73
CA ALA A 35 -6.19 -8.35 13.15
C ALA A 35 -7.04 -9.10 12.12
N ILE A 36 -6.68 -9.00 10.83
CA ILE A 36 -7.42 -9.62 9.74
C ILE A 36 -6.62 -10.82 9.19
N PRO A 37 -7.19 -12.03 9.16
CA PRO A 37 -6.55 -13.18 8.53
C PRO A 37 -6.43 -12.97 7.02
N GLY A 38 -5.31 -13.38 6.42
CA GLY A 38 -5.10 -13.29 4.98
C GLY A 38 -3.63 -13.17 4.58
N PHE A 39 -3.40 -12.81 3.31
CA PHE A 39 -2.08 -12.72 2.69
C PHE A 39 -1.13 -11.80 3.47
N THR A 40 -1.60 -10.60 3.82
CA THR A 40 -0.78 -9.61 4.56
C THR A 40 -0.35 -10.12 5.93
N ARG A 41 -1.22 -10.86 6.62
CA ARG A 41 -0.87 -11.51 7.90
C ARG A 41 0.13 -12.64 7.69
N LYS A 42 -0.12 -13.53 6.71
CA LYS A 42 0.74 -14.68 6.41
C LYS A 42 2.19 -14.27 6.10
N TYR A 43 2.36 -13.17 5.36
CA TYR A 43 3.69 -12.69 4.92
C TYR A 43 4.23 -11.51 5.73
N ASN A 44 3.58 -11.15 6.85
CA ASN A 44 3.96 -10.05 7.73
C ASN A 44 4.20 -8.72 6.97
N LEU A 45 3.25 -8.35 6.11
CA LEU A 45 3.32 -7.13 5.29
C LEU A 45 2.81 -5.94 6.11
N THR A 46 3.72 -5.23 6.76
CA THR A 46 3.40 -4.14 7.70
C THR A 46 4.06 -2.81 7.35
N LYS A 47 5.04 -2.81 6.43
CA LYS A 47 5.80 -1.62 6.06
C LYS A 47 5.07 -0.83 4.99
N LEU A 48 4.66 0.40 5.27
CA LEU A 48 4.08 1.27 4.24
C LEU A 48 5.21 1.84 3.37
N ILE A 49 5.23 1.52 2.09
CA ILE A 49 6.30 1.96 1.18
C ILE A 49 5.82 2.88 0.05
N TYR A 50 4.51 3.01 -0.13
CA TYR A 50 3.87 3.91 -1.09
C TYR A 50 2.45 4.22 -0.64
N ALA A 51 2.04 5.48 -0.79
CA ALA A 51 0.67 5.93 -0.61
C ALA A 51 0.34 7.04 -1.61
N GLU A 52 -0.86 7.02 -2.17
CA GLU A 52 -1.38 8.01 -3.11
C GLU A 52 -2.81 8.37 -2.72
N ARG A 53 -3.11 9.67 -2.62
CA ARG A 53 -4.38 10.20 -2.11
C ARG A 53 -5.30 10.62 -3.25
N PHE A 54 -6.59 10.34 -3.09
CA PHE A 54 -7.65 10.64 -4.05
C PHE A 54 -8.87 11.23 -3.34
N ALA A 55 -9.50 12.24 -3.95
CA ALA A 55 -10.78 12.78 -3.47
C ALA A 55 -11.99 11.91 -3.89
N CYS A 56 -11.81 11.04 -4.89
CA CYS A 56 -12.86 10.20 -5.46
C CYS A 56 -12.51 8.71 -5.32
N VAL A 57 -13.45 7.93 -4.78
CA VAL A 57 -13.27 6.48 -4.59
C VAL A 57 -13.11 5.74 -5.92
N LYS A 58 -13.77 6.19 -7.00
CA LYS A 58 -13.69 5.56 -8.32
C LYS A 58 -12.28 5.67 -8.88
N ASP A 59 -11.62 6.82 -8.69
CA ASP A 59 -10.25 7.05 -9.15
C ASP A 59 -9.27 6.18 -8.35
N ALA A 60 -9.45 6.12 -7.03
CA ALA A 60 -8.64 5.25 -6.17
C ALA A 60 -8.78 3.77 -6.56
N ILE A 61 -10.00 3.28 -6.83
CA ILE A 61 -10.24 1.90 -7.27
C ILE A 61 -9.64 1.65 -8.66
N SER A 62 -9.80 2.58 -9.60
CA SER A 62 -9.21 2.48 -10.94
C SER A 62 -7.69 2.38 -10.87
N ARG A 63 -7.08 3.24 -10.04
CA ARG A 63 -5.63 3.24 -9.79
C ARG A 63 -5.17 1.94 -9.13
N GLU A 64 -5.88 1.43 -8.13
CA GLU A 64 -5.57 0.16 -7.47
C GLU A 64 -5.58 -1.00 -8.48
N LYS A 65 -6.61 -1.09 -9.33
CA LYS A 65 -6.71 -2.09 -10.40
C LYS A 65 -5.57 -1.98 -11.39
N GLN A 66 -5.25 -0.75 -11.82
CA GLN A 66 -4.15 -0.48 -12.73
C GLN A 66 -2.82 -0.98 -12.14
N ILE A 67 -2.51 -0.61 -10.89
CA ILE A 67 -1.29 -1.04 -10.21
C ILE A 67 -1.29 -2.56 -10.05
N LYS A 68 -2.39 -3.20 -9.63
CA LYS A 68 -2.46 -4.66 -9.48
C LYS A 68 -2.12 -5.39 -10.78
N GLY A 69 -2.60 -4.90 -11.92
CA GLY A 69 -2.31 -5.43 -13.26
C GLY A 69 -0.90 -5.19 -13.80
N TRP A 70 -0.08 -4.38 -13.12
CA TRP A 70 1.30 -4.14 -13.55
C TRP A 70 2.26 -5.28 -13.25
N THR A 71 3.29 -5.37 -14.08
CA THR A 71 4.48 -6.18 -13.82
C THR A 71 5.15 -5.73 -12.52
N ARG A 72 5.86 -6.66 -11.87
CA ARG A 72 6.63 -6.34 -10.65
C ARG A 72 7.66 -5.23 -10.88
N ALA A 73 8.34 -5.23 -12.03
CA ALA A 73 9.31 -4.19 -12.38
C ALA A 73 8.67 -2.79 -12.43
N LYS A 74 7.46 -2.67 -12.99
CA LYS A 74 6.76 -1.39 -13.06
C LYS A 74 6.28 -0.90 -11.68
N LYS A 75 5.85 -1.82 -10.80
CA LYS A 75 5.54 -1.50 -9.39
C LYS A 75 6.77 -1.00 -8.65
N ILE A 76 7.92 -1.67 -8.81
CA ILE A 76 9.19 -1.28 -8.20
C ILE A 76 9.60 0.12 -8.67
N LYS A 77 9.55 0.40 -9.98
CA LYS A 77 9.85 1.74 -10.52
C LYS A 77 8.97 2.83 -9.91
N LEU A 78 7.67 2.57 -9.74
CA LEU A 78 6.75 3.51 -9.08
C LEU A 78 7.14 3.77 -7.61
N ILE A 79 7.47 2.72 -6.86
CA ILE A 79 7.89 2.84 -5.46
C ILE A 79 9.19 3.64 -5.40
N GLU A 80 10.19 3.27 -6.19
CA GLU A 80 11.53 3.86 -6.14
C GLU A 80 11.56 5.30 -6.64
N SER A 81 10.60 5.73 -7.49
CA SER A 81 10.50 7.13 -7.91
C SER A 81 10.12 8.09 -6.78
N VAL A 82 9.52 7.58 -5.68
CA VAL A 82 9.11 8.41 -4.52
C VAL A 82 9.75 7.97 -3.21
N ASN A 83 10.18 6.71 -3.11
CA ASN A 83 10.76 6.10 -1.92
C ASN A 83 11.92 5.15 -2.32
N PRO A 84 13.05 5.69 -2.82
CA PRO A 84 14.17 4.89 -3.29
C PRO A 84 14.80 4.02 -2.19
N GLY A 85 14.71 4.46 -0.93
CA GLY A 85 15.20 3.71 0.22
C GLY A 85 14.24 2.62 0.72
N TRP A 86 13.05 2.49 0.12
CA TRP A 86 12.00 1.57 0.59
C TRP A 86 11.70 1.75 2.09
N LYS A 87 11.78 2.98 2.60
CA LYS A 87 11.56 3.33 4.01
C LYS A 87 10.09 3.14 4.38
N ASP A 88 9.82 2.96 5.67
CA ASP A 88 8.44 2.95 6.14
C ASP A 88 7.97 4.41 6.24
N ILE A 89 7.21 4.87 5.25
CA ILE A 89 6.81 6.28 5.15
C ILE A 89 5.71 6.66 6.13
N SER A 90 5.27 5.74 6.99
CA SER A 90 4.31 6.03 8.05
C SER A 90 4.95 6.38 9.40
N ILE A 91 6.28 6.35 9.47
CA ILE A 91 7.07 6.63 10.68
C ILE A 91 7.88 7.94 10.52
N ASP A 92 8.00 8.43 9.28
CA ASP A 92 8.69 9.68 8.93
C ASP A 92 7.76 10.90 8.98
#